data_AF-A0A089KMS1-F1
#
_entry.id   AF-A0A089KMS1-F1
#
_cell.length_a   1.000
_cell.length_b   1.000
_cell.length_c   1.000
_cell.angle_alpha   90.00
_cell.angle_beta   90.00
_cell.angle_gamma   90.00
#
_symmetry.space_group_name_H-M   'P 1'
#
loop_
_entity.id
_entity.type
_entity.pdbx_description
1 polymer ?
#
loop_
_entity_poly.entity_id
_entity_poly.type
_entity_poly.pdbx_seq_one_letter_code
_entity_poly.pdbx_strand_id
1 'polypeptide(L)'
;MSNLIERFLDDEISSQELYDSIYDFVTSYHIRNGEFEGNYYIIKKMDKDNFFIFPENIFPDDHREIPSCISIYKDKLVDSINAHARKQALVVKK
;
A
#
# COMPACT_ATOMS: atom_id res chain seq x y z
N MET A 1 -2.62 2.56 19.83
CA MET A 1 -1.62 2.73 18.77
C MET A 1 -2.18 2.05 17.55
N SER A 2 -2.75 2.82 16.62
CA SER A 2 -3.36 2.28 15.39
C SER A 2 -2.30 1.54 14.58
N ASN A 3 -2.64 0.38 14.03
CA ASN A 3 -1.73 -0.42 13.22
C ASN A 3 -1.42 0.35 11.92
N LEU A 4 -0.15 0.58 11.57
CA LEU A 4 0.23 1.40 10.39
C LEU A 4 -0.46 0.90 9.11
N ILE A 5 -0.67 -0.42 9.01
CA ILE A 5 -1.39 -1.03 7.90
C ILE A 5 -2.86 -0.59 7.84
N GLU A 6 -3.54 -0.40 8.98
CA GLU A 6 -4.95 0.01 9.00
C GLU A 6 -5.10 1.42 8.43
N ARG A 7 -4.22 2.35 8.83
CA ARG A 7 -4.21 3.72 8.30
C ARG A 7 -3.89 3.75 6.81
N PHE A 8 -2.88 2.97 6.39
CA PHE A 8 -2.59 2.79 4.96
C PHE A 8 -3.83 2.33 4.18
N LEU A 9 -4.55 1.33 4.68
CA LEU A 9 -5.74 0.81 3.98
C LEU A 9 -6.86 1.86 3.92
N ASP A 10 -7.08 2.60 5.02
CA ASP A 10 -8.09 3.66 5.09
C ASP A 10 -7.79 4.83 4.13
N ASP A 11 -6.52 5.27 4.05
CA ASP A 11 -6.11 6.42 3.24
C ASP A 11 -5.98 6.08 1.74
N GLU A 12 -5.57 4.85 1.41
CA GLU A 12 -5.24 4.47 0.03
C GLU A 12 -6.34 3.72 -0.72
N ILE A 13 -7.21 3.00 -0.03
CA ILE A 13 -8.26 2.19 -0.67
C ILE A 13 -9.61 2.89 -0.49
N SER A 14 -9.84 4.00 -1.18
CA SER A 14 -11.12 4.74 -1.07
C SER A 14 -12.04 4.60 -2.29
N SER A 15 -11.57 3.97 -3.37
CA SER A 15 -12.34 3.73 -4.59
C SER A 15 -11.92 2.42 -5.27
N GLN A 16 -12.77 1.91 -6.17
CA GLN A 16 -12.44 0.73 -6.97
C GLN A 16 -11.18 0.92 -7.83
N GLU A 17 -10.98 2.12 -8.38
CA GLU A 17 -9.82 2.45 -9.21
C GLU A 17 -8.50 2.39 -8.42
N LEU A 18 -8.50 2.94 -7.19
CA LEU A 18 -7.34 2.90 -6.30
C LEU A 18 -7.05 1.46 -5.83
N TYR A 19 -8.10 0.73 -5.45
CA TYR A 19 -7.98 -0.70 -5.13
C TYR A 19 -7.35 -1.48 -6.30
N ASP A 20 -7.87 -1.30 -7.51
CA ASP A 20 -7.41 -2.03 -8.69
C ASP A 20 -5.94 -1.71 -9.00
N SER A 21 -5.56 -0.44 -8.93
CA SER A 21 -4.20 0.03 -9.20
C SER A 21 -3.19 -0.52 -8.18
N ILE A 22 -3.52 -0.46 -6.88
CA ILE A 22 -2.68 -1.01 -5.81
C ILE A 22 -2.56 -2.53 -5.94
N TYR A 23 -3.68 -3.22 -6.16
CA TYR A 23 -3.70 -4.67 -6.30
C TYR A 23 -2.84 -5.13 -7.48
N ASP A 24 -2.97 -4.47 -8.64
CA ASP A 24 -2.23 -4.82 -9.84
C ASP A 24 -0.72 -4.61 -9.66
N PHE A 25 -0.31 -3.52 -9.00
CA PHE A 25 1.09 -3.28 -8.68
C PHE A 25 1.68 -4.35 -7.74
N VAL A 26 0.99 -4.64 -6.62
CA VAL A 26 1.44 -5.62 -5.61
C VAL A 26 1.53 -7.01 -6.23
N THR A 27 0.52 -7.42 -7.00
CA THR A 27 0.42 -8.77 -7.56
C THR A 27 1.20 -8.98 -8.85
N SER A 28 1.62 -7.91 -9.54
CA SER A 28 2.37 -8.00 -10.80
C SER A 28 3.63 -8.88 -10.68
N TYR A 29 3.70 -9.90 -11.53
CA TYR A 29 4.89 -10.74 -11.68
C TYR A 29 5.96 -10.13 -12.60
N HIS A 30 5.56 -9.18 -13.45
CA HIS A 30 6.45 -8.49 -14.38
C HIS A 30 7.24 -7.36 -13.68
N ILE A 31 6.71 -6.84 -12.57
CA ILE A 31 7.40 -5.85 -11.74
C ILE A 31 8.10 -6.59 -10.60
N ARG A 32 9.44 -6.69 -10.69
CA ARG A 32 10.26 -7.30 -9.63
C ARG A 32 10.45 -6.37 -8.43
N ASN A 33 10.66 -5.09 -8.68
CA ASN A 33 10.81 -4.05 -7.66
C ASN A 33 10.27 -2.72 -8.21
N GLY A 34 9.91 -1.79 -7.33
CA GLY A 34 9.38 -0.48 -7.71
C GLY A 34 8.69 0.22 -6.56
N GLU A 35 8.16 1.41 -6.83
CA GLU A 35 7.36 2.20 -5.90
C GLU A 35 5.98 2.45 -6.51
N PHE A 36 4.95 2.37 -5.68
CA PHE A 36 3.63 2.90 -5.97
C PHE A 36 3.41 4.08 -5.05
N GLU A 37 3.23 5.26 -5.65
CA GLU A 37 2.92 6.50 -4.96
C GLU A 37 1.41 6.57 -4.76
N GLY A 38 0.98 6.44 -3.52
CA GLY A 38 -0.41 6.63 -3.10
C GLY A 38 -0.72 8.08 -2.76
N ASN A 39 -1.83 8.30 -2.06
CA ASN A 39 -2.26 9.59 -1.55
C ASN A 39 -1.33 10.11 -0.44
N TYR A 40 -1.03 9.27 0.55
CA TYR A 40 -0.19 9.61 1.69
C TYR A 40 0.92 8.58 1.92
N TYR A 41 0.71 7.32 1.52
CA TYR A 41 1.66 6.23 1.67
C TYR A 41 2.34 5.84 0.37
N ILE A 42 3.59 5.41 0.50
CA ILE A 42 4.35 4.75 -0.55
C ILE A 42 4.35 3.24 -0.28
N ILE A 43 4.05 2.46 -1.31
CA ILE A 43 4.25 1.00 -1.31
C ILE A 43 5.55 0.71 -2.07
N LYS A 44 6.61 0.39 -1.33
CA LYS A 44 7.89 -0.03 -1.91
C LYS A 44 7.92 -1.55 -2.07
N LYS A 45 7.91 -2.01 -3.31
CA LYS A 45 8.13 -3.42 -3.65
C LYS A 45 9.62 -3.71 -3.70
N MET A 46 10.11 -4.51 -2.75
CA MET A 46 11.53 -4.84 -2.64
C MET A 46 11.88 -6.02 -3.56
N ASP A 47 11.01 -7.01 -3.60
CA ASP A 47 11.08 -8.15 -4.49
C ASP A 47 9.67 -8.71 -4.79
N LYS A 48 9.56 -9.99 -5.18
CA LYS A 48 8.27 -10.62 -5.48
C LYS A 48 7.38 -10.78 -4.25
N ASP A 49 7.98 -10.90 -3.06
CA ASP A 49 7.32 -11.36 -1.84
C ASP A 49 7.41 -10.34 -0.71
N ASN A 50 8.35 -9.38 -0.75
CA ASN A 50 8.63 -8.45 0.34
C ASN A 50 8.30 -7.00 -0.05
N PHE A 51 7.61 -6.29 0.85
CA PHE A 51 7.18 -4.91 0.69
C PHE A 51 7.51 -4.07 1.92
N PHE A 52 7.83 -2.79 1.70
CA PHE A 52 7.76 -1.75 2.72
C PHE A 52 6.59 -0.82 2.46
N ILE A 53 5.91 -0.40 3.52
CA ILE A 53 4.85 0.61 3.46
C ILE A 53 5.19 1.69 4.47
N PHE A 54 5.19 2.94 4.01
CA PHE A 54 5.53 4.09 4.83
C PHE A 54 4.86 5.35 4.30
N PRO A 55 4.45 6.28 5.18
CA PRO A 55 4.08 7.62 4.76
C PRO A 55 5.33 8.43 4.41
N GLU A 56 5.20 9.35 3.45
CA GLU A 56 6.24 10.33 3.13
C GLU A 56 5.73 11.73 3.47
N ASN A 57 6.28 12.33 4.52
CA ASN A 57 5.97 13.72 4.88
C ASN A 57 6.91 14.66 4.13
N ILE A 58 6.36 15.63 3.41
CA ILE A 58 7.11 16.68 2.73
C ILE A 58 6.97 17.98 3.52
N PHE A 59 8.08 18.51 4.03
CA PHE A 59 8.12 19.76 4.77
C PHE A 59 8.24 20.98 3.83
N PRO A 60 7.91 22.20 4.30
CA PRO A 60 7.99 23.41 3.48
C PRO A 60 9.39 23.74 2.93
N ASP A 61 10.44 23.17 3.51
CA ASP A 61 11.84 23.29 3.07
C ASP A 61 12.28 22.17 2.10
N ASP A 62 11.32 21.39 1.57
CA ASP A 62 11.50 20.24 0.67
C ASP A 62 12.26 19.05 1.31
N HIS A 63 12.47 19.08 2.62
CA HIS A 63 12.92 17.88 3.33
C HIS A 63 11.80 16.84 3.38
N ARG A 64 12.21 15.58 3.19
CA ARG A 64 11.34 14.41 3.24
C ARG A 64 11.65 13.59 4.47
N GLU A 65 10.60 13.21 5.18
CA GLU A 65 10.70 12.33 6.34
C GLU A 65 9.83 11.10 6.17
N ILE A 66 10.39 9.95 6.53
CA ILE A 66 9.68 8.69 6.69
C ILE A 66 9.51 8.44 8.20
N PRO A 67 8.40 8.89 8.81
CA PRO A 67 8.25 8.85 10.27
C PRO A 67 8.00 7.43 10.81
N SER A 68 7.58 6.51 9.94
CA SER A 68 7.34 5.11 10.29
C SER A 68 7.44 4.23 9.05
N CYS A 69 7.75 2.95 9.24
CA CYS A 69 7.82 1.99 8.16
C CYS A 69 7.44 0.60 8.68
N ILE A 70 6.68 -0.15 7.90
CA ILE A 70 6.43 -1.58 8.14
C ILE A 70 6.97 -2.41 6.99
N SER A 71 7.51 -3.58 7.32
CA SER A 71 7.76 -4.65 6.37
C SER A 71 6.62 -5.64 6.38
N ILE A 72 6.11 -6.01 5.20
CA ILE A 72 5.00 -6.95 5.05
C ILE A 72 5.24 -7.90 3.87
N TYR A 73 4.87 -9.16 4.05
CA TYR A 73 4.89 -10.16 2.98
C TYR A 73 3.70 -9.97 2.03
N LYS A 74 3.89 -10.33 0.77
CA LYS A 74 2.88 -10.19 -0.30
C LYS A 74 1.54 -10.81 0.07
N ASP A 75 1.55 -12.04 0.58
CA ASP A 75 0.35 -12.78 0.96
C ASP A 75 -0.45 -11.99 2.01
N LYS A 76 0.20 -11.55 3.08
CA LYS A 76 -0.42 -10.75 4.15
C LYS A 76 -0.91 -9.39 3.65
N LEU A 77 -0.16 -8.75 2.75
CA LEU A 77 -0.56 -7.47 2.18
C LEU A 77 -1.81 -7.62 1.31
N VAL A 78 -1.83 -8.60 0.40
CA VAL A 78 -2.98 -8.91 -0.45
C VAL A 78 -4.21 -9.29 0.39
N ASP A 79 -4.03 -10.11 1.43
CA ASP A 79 -5.11 -10.46 2.35
C ASP A 79 -5.69 -9.23 3.05
N SER A 80 -4.81 -8.32 3.50
CA SER A 80 -5.22 -7.08 4.18
C SER A 80 -5.96 -6.14 3.23
N ILE A 81 -5.45 -5.94 2.02
CA ILE A 81 -6.08 -5.15 0.95
C ILE A 81 -7.47 -5.71 0.61
N ASN A 82 -7.57 -7.01 0.38
CA ASN A 82 -8.84 -7.66 0.03
C ASN A 82 -9.84 -7.67 1.19
N ALA A 83 -9.38 -7.88 2.43
CA ALA A 83 -10.24 -7.81 3.61
C ALA A 83 -10.81 -6.40 3.80
N HIS A 84 -10.01 -5.37 3.56
CA HIS A 84 -10.42 -3.98 3.66
C HIS A 84 -11.40 -3.59 2.54
N ALA A 85 -11.08 -3.91 1.29
CA ALA A 85 -11.94 -3.64 0.14
C ALA A 85 -13.34 -4.26 0.29
N ARG A 86 -13.45 -5.48 0.85
CA ARG A 86 -14.74 -6.12 1.15
C ARG A 86 -15.56 -5.34 2.17
N LYS A 87 -14.92 -4.74 3.19
CA LYS A 87 -15.63 -3.91 4.19
C LYS A 87 -16.21 -2.65 3.56
N GLN A 88 -15.57 -2.13 2.51
CA GLN A 88 -16.05 -0.99 1.73
C GLN A 88 -17.01 -1.37 0.58
N ALA A 89 -17.44 -2.64 0.50
CA ALA A 89 -18.28 -3.16 -0.58
C ALA A 89 -17.68 -3.01 -1.99
N LEU A 90 -16.34 -2.96 -2.11
CA LEU A 90 -15.64 -2.99 -3.39
C LEU A 90 -15.56 -4.41 -3.97
N VAL A 91 -15.37 -4.53 -5.28
CA VAL A 91 -15.22 -5.80 -5.98
C VAL A 91 -13.76 -6.25 -5.89
N VAL A 92 -13.51 -7.36 -5.20
CA VAL A 92 -12.16 -7.90 -5.03
C VAL A 92 -11.71 -8.79 -6.19
N LYS A 93 -10.45 -8.61 -6.60
CA LYS A 93 -9.74 -9.44 -7.57
C LYS A 93 -9.28 -10.77 -6.93
N LYS A 94 -9.10 -11.78 -7.78
CA LYS A 94 -8.67 -13.14 -7.40
C LYS A 94 -7.24 -13.39 -7.85
#